data_AF-A0A850BSV7-F1
#
_entry.id   AF-A0A850BSV7-F1
#
_cell.length_a   1.000
_cell.length_b   1.000
_cell.length_c   1.000
_cell.angle_alpha   90.00
_cell.angle_beta   90.00
_cell.angle_gamma   90.00
#
_symmetry.space_group_name_H-M   'P 1'
#
loop_
_entity.id
_entity.type
_entity.pdbx_description
1 polymer ?
#
loop_
_entity_poly.entity_id
_entity_poly.type
_entity_poly.pdbx_seq_one_letter_code
_entity_poly.pdbx_strand_id
1 'polypeptide(L)'
;MIYQNNNKNNKYLKNTKWLWIFVGLCAACSAADTANNTNNGRGGGTEGGPPAAGEAPKPVDFSAGEADAPAGSVCKVHAFDDNAVPECEQKAPAGSFAPVLQWQWTAPEPAPGSLFSGSFQTPLVANLTDDNGDGAVDLCDIPDVVVGAVDTFAYEGFRLVSTSSLHVLSGDTGALKLTFASKVDTFVYPALGDIDNDGLPEIVAGEPSGKLVAFETDGSVKWIGDPAGYQASFSSAQCVAVSLYDLEGDGDIEILAGFEVFNAQGKRLWGLPGNASEWDGQFWCVTPTAADLDGDGSLEVLFGHVAYRADGTLYFKLDGFAPGHPQVANFDADPEPEIVLTNKDGLTILEADGSIKLGPVRPTDPEPSPNCWGKPATVHDFDGDGKADIAAGTCSDFSVYSVAANALKPLWSSPVKDISGLATASAFDFLGDGVADAIYADESTIFVFDGADGSLLMTAQRSSATLIEYPVVADVDNDGSAELISISNYSAGGSGPAVSVLRDAEDRWIRTRRIWNQYAYHVTNVREDGVIPIAMKPSHNLLNTFRTNSQIEGGADCDPPEPPK
;
A
#
# COMPACT_ATOMS: atom_id res chain seq x y z
N MET A 1 -12.86 -28.21 -24.87
CA MET A 1 -12.68 -29.64 -25.21
C MET A 1 -11.96 -30.31 -24.07
N ILE A 2 -12.53 -31.39 -23.52
CA ILE A 2 -12.02 -32.10 -22.34
C ILE A 2 -10.93 -33.09 -22.79
N TYR A 3 -9.71 -32.97 -22.26
CA TYR A 3 -8.72 -34.04 -22.31
C TYR A 3 -8.54 -34.62 -20.90
N GLN A 4 -9.07 -35.83 -20.70
CA GLN A 4 -8.69 -36.67 -19.56
C GLN A 4 -7.29 -37.24 -19.83
N ASN A 5 -6.33 -37.02 -18.93
CA ASN A 5 -5.05 -37.72 -18.98
C ASN A 5 -4.89 -38.65 -17.77
N ASN A 6 -4.99 -39.95 -18.07
CA ASN A 6 -4.66 -41.04 -17.16
C ASN A 6 -3.13 -41.18 -17.10
N ASN A 7 -2.49 -40.72 -16.02
CA ASN A 7 -1.13 -41.16 -15.71
C ASN A 7 -0.95 -41.38 -14.19
N LYS A 8 -0.79 -42.65 -13.82
CA LYS A 8 -0.85 -43.16 -12.44
C LYS A 8 0.47 -43.04 -11.62
N ASN A 9 1.47 -42.30 -12.06
CA ASN A 9 2.82 -42.34 -11.45
C ASN A 9 3.42 -40.99 -11.01
N ASN A 10 2.62 -39.97 -10.69
CA ASN A 10 3.16 -38.75 -10.07
C ASN A 10 2.61 -38.58 -8.64
N LYS A 11 3.46 -38.82 -7.63
CA LYS A 11 3.09 -38.72 -6.19
C LYS A 11 2.83 -37.29 -5.71
N TYR A 12 3.12 -36.27 -6.53
CA TYR A 12 3.09 -34.85 -6.15
C TYR A 12 1.80 -34.09 -6.50
N LEU A 13 0.82 -34.71 -7.17
CA LEU A 13 -0.43 -34.04 -7.59
C LEU A 13 -1.67 -34.40 -6.75
N LYS A 14 -1.50 -35.05 -5.59
CA LYS A 14 -2.65 -35.52 -4.79
C LYS A 14 -3.20 -34.51 -3.79
N ASN A 15 -2.55 -33.36 -3.57
CA ASN A 15 -2.96 -32.37 -2.56
C ASN A 15 -3.47 -31.02 -3.13
N THR A 16 -3.54 -30.83 -4.45
CA THR A 16 -4.03 -29.59 -5.05
C THR A 16 -5.56 -29.59 -5.19
N LYS A 17 -6.28 -29.48 -4.06
CA LYS A 17 -7.71 -29.12 -4.06
C LYS A 17 -7.96 -27.62 -4.23
N TRP A 18 -6.93 -26.77 -4.04
CA TRP A 18 -7.06 -25.31 -3.99
C TRP A 18 -7.09 -24.61 -5.36
N LEU A 19 -6.58 -25.27 -6.42
CA LEU A 19 -6.56 -24.73 -7.80
C LEU A 19 -7.98 -24.50 -8.38
N TRP A 20 -9.02 -25.05 -7.76
CA TRP A 20 -10.40 -24.90 -8.21
C TRP A 20 -11.09 -23.62 -7.75
N ILE A 21 -10.48 -22.82 -6.85
CA ILE A 21 -11.11 -21.59 -6.36
C ILE A 21 -11.13 -20.50 -7.45
N PHE A 22 -10.05 -20.28 -8.19
CA PHE A 22 -10.06 -19.29 -9.28
C PHE A 22 -10.75 -19.74 -10.58
N VAL A 23 -10.93 -21.05 -10.80
CA VAL A 23 -11.60 -21.57 -12.02
C VAL A 23 -13.09 -21.89 -11.76
N GLY A 24 -13.52 -22.02 -10.51
CA GLY A 24 -14.85 -22.51 -10.13
C GLY A 24 -15.96 -21.46 -9.99
N LEU A 25 -15.65 -20.17 -9.96
CA LEU A 25 -16.63 -19.10 -9.69
C LEU A 25 -17.44 -18.62 -10.93
N CYS A 26 -17.14 -19.10 -12.13
CA CYS A 26 -17.75 -18.59 -13.37
C CYS A 26 -19.11 -19.25 -13.75
N ALA A 27 -19.79 -19.92 -12.83
CA ALA A 27 -21.01 -20.68 -13.15
C ALA A 27 -22.18 -20.47 -12.17
N ALA A 28 -22.37 -19.26 -11.63
CA ALA A 28 -23.60 -18.95 -10.89
C ALA A 28 -23.89 -17.44 -10.76
N CYS A 29 -23.90 -16.67 -11.87
CA CYS A 29 -24.66 -15.41 -11.89
C CYS A 29 -24.93 -14.96 -13.33
N SER A 30 -26.14 -15.23 -13.84
CA SER A 30 -26.70 -14.45 -14.95
C SER A 30 -28.21 -14.65 -14.99
N ALA A 31 -28.95 -13.71 -14.40
CA ALA A 31 -30.33 -13.41 -14.78
C ALA A 31 -30.77 -12.08 -14.16
N ALA A 32 -31.45 -11.27 -14.98
CA ALA A 32 -32.13 -9.99 -14.72
C ALA A 32 -31.24 -8.73 -14.81
N ASP A 33 -31.62 -7.64 -15.47
CA ASP A 33 -32.69 -7.36 -16.44
C ASP A 33 -32.28 -6.04 -17.12
N THR A 34 -32.31 -5.98 -18.46
CA THR A 34 -32.06 -4.76 -19.22
C THR A 34 -33.37 -4.05 -19.53
N ALA A 35 -33.55 -2.83 -19.02
CA ALA A 35 -34.65 -1.96 -19.41
C ALA A 35 -34.13 -0.66 -20.04
N ASN A 36 -34.37 -0.57 -21.36
CA ASN A 36 -34.27 0.62 -22.19
C ASN A 36 -34.94 1.85 -21.56
N ASN A 37 -34.32 3.02 -21.70
CA ASN A 37 -35.10 4.21 -22.00
C ASN A 37 -34.34 5.18 -22.91
N THR A 38 -34.94 5.46 -24.05
CA THR A 38 -34.53 6.48 -25.01
C THR A 38 -35.42 7.69 -24.81
N ASN A 39 -34.88 8.90 -24.83
CA ASN A 39 -35.68 10.09 -25.16
C ASN A 39 -34.82 11.18 -25.81
N ASN A 40 -35.21 11.49 -27.05
CA ASN A 40 -34.80 12.66 -27.82
C ASN A 40 -35.72 13.85 -27.48
N GLY A 41 -35.17 15.06 -27.44
CA GLY A 41 -35.95 16.30 -27.40
C GLY A 41 -35.11 17.52 -27.81
N ARG A 42 -35.49 18.15 -28.92
CA ARG A 42 -34.81 19.25 -29.63
C ARG A 42 -35.00 20.64 -28.98
N GLY A 43 -33.99 21.51 -29.15
CA GLY A 43 -34.11 22.73 -29.96
C GLY A 43 -34.23 24.10 -29.26
N GLY A 44 -33.41 25.06 -29.71
CA GLY A 44 -33.69 26.51 -29.60
C GLY A 44 -32.43 27.38 -29.42
N GLY A 45 -32.00 28.10 -30.46
CA GLY A 45 -30.96 29.14 -30.38
C GLY A 45 -31.56 30.56 -30.37
N THR A 46 -30.75 31.58 -30.04
CA THR A 46 -30.56 32.86 -30.79
C THR A 46 -29.69 33.89 -30.00
N GLU A 47 -28.68 34.43 -30.71
CA GLU A 47 -28.20 35.84 -30.86
C GLU A 47 -28.07 36.81 -29.64
N GLY A 48 -26.83 37.23 -29.31
CA GLY A 48 -26.08 38.33 -29.95
C GLY A 48 -26.30 39.83 -29.56
N GLY A 49 -25.38 40.38 -28.72
CA GLY A 49 -24.79 41.77 -28.78
C GLY A 49 -25.33 42.86 -27.82
N PRO A 50 -24.63 44.02 -27.58
CA PRO A 50 -23.27 44.49 -27.96
C PRO A 50 -22.41 45.03 -26.75
N PRO A 51 -21.20 45.62 -26.94
CA PRO A 51 -20.15 45.70 -25.91
C PRO A 51 -20.06 47.06 -25.17
N ALA A 52 -19.45 47.06 -23.98
CA ALA A 52 -19.08 48.27 -23.24
C ALA A 52 -17.54 48.43 -23.17
N ALA A 53 -17.11 49.68 -23.23
CA ALA A 53 -15.74 50.12 -23.52
C ALA A 53 -14.88 50.36 -22.27
N GLY A 54 -13.59 50.03 -22.39
CA GLY A 54 -12.47 50.92 -22.07
C GLY A 54 -12.02 51.09 -20.62
N GLU A 55 -10.92 50.42 -20.26
CA GLU A 55 -9.93 50.96 -19.32
C GLU A 55 -8.50 50.85 -19.89
N ALA A 56 -7.69 51.86 -19.58
CA ALA A 56 -6.33 52.09 -20.08
C ALA A 56 -5.29 51.12 -19.47
N PRO A 57 -4.12 50.91 -20.10
CA PRO A 57 -3.16 49.91 -19.66
C PRO A 57 -2.45 50.36 -18.38
N LYS A 58 -2.48 49.51 -17.34
CA LYS A 58 -1.62 49.65 -16.16
C LYS A 58 -0.21 49.12 -16.46
N PRO A 59 0.85 49.66 -15.82
CA PRO A 59 2.22 49.30 -16.11
C PRO A 59 2.46 47.82 -15.79
N VAL A 60 3.22 47.14 -16.65
CA VAL A 60 3.72 45.78 -16.39
C VAL A 60 4.69 45.88 -15.22
N ASP A 61 4.30 45.30 -14.08
CA ASP A 61 5.22 45.04 -12.98
C ASP A 61 5.87 43.67 -13.21
N PHE A 62 7.19 43.65 -13.28
CA PHE A 62 7.99 42.43 -13.32
C PHE A 62 8.38 42.08 -11.89
N SER A 63 7.40 41.66 -11.10
CA SER A 63 7.63 40.86 -9.90
C SER A 63 7.05 39.48 -10.20
N ALA A 64 7.93 38.49 -10.33
CA ALA A 64 7.54 37.09 -10.41
C ALA A 64 6.85 36.75 -9.08
N GLY A 65 5.52 36.61 -9.14
CA GLY A 65 4.74 36.07 -8.04
C GLY A 65 4.89 34.56 -8.05
N GLU A 66 5.24 34.02 -6.89
CA GLU A 66 4.97 32.62 -6.51
C GLU A 66 3.55 32.27 -6.98
N ALA A 67 3.43 31.22 -7.78
CA ALA A 67 2.14 30.62 -8.07
C ALA A 67 1.58 30.03 -6.76
N ASP A 68 0.25 30.07 -6.61
CA ASP A 68 -0.53 29.81 -5.40
C ASP A 68 -0.22 28.43 -4.75
N ALA A 69 0.84 28.36 -3.96
CA ALA A 69 1.04 27.28 -3.00
C ALA A 69 0.17 27.58 -1.75
N PRO A 70 -0.54 26.60 -1.16
CA PRO A 70 -1.33 26.81 0.04
C PRO A 70 -0.50 27.49 1.14
N ALA A 71 -1.12 28.34 1.95
CA ALA A 71 -0.42 29.02 3.03
C ALA A 71 0.30 28.02 3.95
N GLY A 72 1.64 27.99 3.92
CA GLY A 72 2.48 27.12 4.74
C GLY A 72 3.09 25.89 4.04
N SER A 73 2.82 25.63 2.76
CA SER A 73 3.50 24.54 2.03
C SER A 73 4.96 24.92 1.73
N VAL A 74 5.91 24.10 2.17
CA VAL A 74 7.31 24.19 1.74
C VAL A 74 7.54 23.28 0.53
N CYS A 75 8.16 23.81 -0.52
CA CYS A 75 8.49 23.04 -1.73
C CYS A 75 9.60 21.99 -1.48
N LYS A 76 10.25 22.03 -0.32
CA LYS A 76 11.30 21.09 0.09
C LYS A 76 11.05 20.62 1.52
N VAL A 77 11.36 19.36 1.77
CA VAL A 77 11.37 18.76 3.10
C VAL A 77 12.29 19.55 4.04
N HIS A 78 11.89 19.71 5.30
CA HIS A 78 12.77 20.29 6.31
C HIS A 78 13.85 19.27 6.72
N ALA A 79 15.09 19.73 6.84
CA ALA A 79 16.25 18.86 7.14
C ALA A 79 16.22 18.20 8.53
N PHE A 80 15.22 18.49 9.37
CA PHE A 80 15.17 18.07 10.78
C PHE A 80 14.01 17.11 11.09
N ASP A 81 12.91 17.16 10.34
CA ASP A 81 11.72 16.35 10.58
C ASP A 81 11.46 15.31 9.47
N ASP A 82 12.25 15.33 8.38
CA ASP A 82 12.09 14.44 7.22
C ASP A 82 10.75 14.59 6.47
N ASN A 83 10.00 15.65 6.78
CA ASN A 83 8.66 15.95 6.28
C ASN A 83 8.51 17.43 5.86
N ALA A 84 7.34 17.76 5.30
CA ALA A 84 6.95 19.12 4.93
C ALA A 84 5.52 19.48 5.39
N VAL A 85 4.95 18.67 6.28
CA VAL A 85 3.60 18.88 6.83
C VAL A 85 3.67 19.99 7.90
N PRO A 86 2.86 21.08 7.80
CA PRO A 86 2.85 22.16 8.79
C PRO A 86 2.33 21.76 10.19
N GLU A 87 2.48 22.67 11.15
CA GLU A 87 2.27 22.47 12.60
C GLU A 87 1.09 21.57 13.02
N CYS A 88 1.41 20.69 13.97
CA CYS A 88 0.72 19.52 14.46
C CYS A 88 -0.49 19.75 15.42
N GLU A 89 -1.27 20.82 15.21
CA GLU A 89 -2.41 21.14 16.11
C GLU A 89 -3.78 21.15 15.40
N GLN A 90 -3.83 20.71 14.13
CA GLN A 90 -5.05 20.78 13.34
C GLN A 90 -6.04 19.69 13.75
N LYS A 91 -7.25 20.10 14.13
CA LYS A 91 -8.41 19.22 14.31
C LYS A 91 -9.53 19.69 13.39
N ALA A 92 -10.11 18.78 12.62
CA ALA A 92 -11.32 19.04 11.86
C ALA A 92 -12.50 19.24 12.82
N PRO A 93 -13.49 20.09 12.47
CA PRO A 93 -14.71 20.20 13.26
C PRO A 93 -15.43 18.85 13.39
N ALA A 94 -16.03 18.56 14.55
CA ALA A 94 -16.81 17.34 14.72
C ALA A 94 -17.91 17.21 13.64
N GLY A 95 -18.03 16.01 13.04
CA GLY A 95 -18.95 15.74 11.94
C GLY A 95 -18.44 16.16 10.55
N SER A 96 -17.16 16.52 10.42
CA SER A 96 -16.49 16.85 9.14
C SER A 96 -16.08 15.61 8.33
N PHE A 97 -16.97 14.61 8.28
CA PHE A 97 -16.75 13.38 7.53
C PHE A 97 -17.83 13.24 6.47
N ALA A 98 -17.65 13.94 5.34
CA ALA A 98 -18.59 13.96 4.23
C ALA A 98 -17.90 13.51 2.92
N PRO A 99 -17.56 12.22 2.80
CA PRO A 99 -16.80 11.72 1.67
C PRO A 99 -17.57 11.82 0.36
N VAL A 100 -16.89 12.31 -0.67
CA VAL A 100 -17.38 12.39 -2.05
C VAL A 100 -16.32 11.84 -3.01
N LEU A 101 -16.79 11.37 -4.16
CA LEU A 101 -15.90 10.99 -5.25
C LEU A 101 -15.21 12.23 -5.82
N GLN A 102 -13.88 12.21 -5.85
CA GLN A 102 -13.07 13.23 -6.50
C GLN A 102 -12.87 12.88 -7.97
N TRP A 103 -12.25 11.73 -8.25
CA TRP A 103 -12.08 11.23 -9.61
C TRP A 103 -11.96 9.70 -9.64
N GLN A 104 -12.12 9.15 -10.85
CA GLN A 104 -11.93 7.74 -11.14
C GLN A 104 -11.12 7.59 -12.41
N TRP A 105 -10.32 6.53 -12.47
CA TRP A 105 -9.57 6.18 -13.66
C TRP A 105 -9.89 4.76 -14.13
N THR A 106 -10.16 4.61 -15.42
CA THR A 106 -10.44 3.33 -16.06
C THR A 106 -9.17 2.82 -16.73
N ALA A 107 -8.76 1.61 -16.35
CA ALA A 107 -7.61 0.95 -16.96
C ALA A 107 -7.81 0.73 -18.48
N PRO A 108 -6.72 0.76 -19.26
CA PRO A 108 -6.76 0.29 -20.65
C PRO A 108 -7.32 -1.14 -20.73
N GLU A 109 -8.01 -1.44 -21.83
CA GLU A 109 -8.45 -2.81 -22.09
C GLU A 109 -7.23 -3.74 -22.15
N PRO A 110 -7.25 -4.88 -21.45
CA PRO A 110 -6.15 -5.82 -21.47
C PRO A 110 -6.01 -6.48 -22.85
N ALA A 111 -4.86 -7.12 -23.07
CA ALA A 111 -4.57 -7.86 -24.29
C ALA A 111 -5.67 -8.90 -24.61
N PRO A 112 -6.01 -9.10 -25.89
CA PRO A 112 -7.03 -10.07 -26.27
C PRO A 112 -6.77 -11.47 -25.70
N GLY A 113 -7.74 -12.00 -24.97
CA GLY A 113 -7.64 -13.31 -24.31
C GLY A 113 -7.13 -13.27 -22.88
N SER A 114 -6.80 -12.09 -22.33
CA SER A 114 -6.65 -11.91 -20.90
C SER A 114 -7.94 -12.29 -20.17
N LEU A 115 -7.81 -12.98 -19.04
CA LEU A 115 -8.93 -13.41 -18.21
C LEU A 115 -9.39 -12.31 -17.26
N PHE A 116 -8.48 -11.41 -16.87
CA PHE A 116 -8.69 -10.38 -15.84
C PHE A 116 -8.32 -8.99 -16.36
N SER A 117 -8.85 -7.97 -15.69
CA SER A 117 -8.58 -6.54 -15.89
C SER A 117 -8.58 -5.80 -14.55
N GLY A 118 -8.22 -4.52 -14.57
CA GLY A 118 -8.11 -3.67 -13.37
C GLY A 118 -6.70 -3.69 -12.80
N SER A 119 -6.56 -3.60 -11.48
CA SER A 119 -5.28 -3.61 -10.78
C SER A 119 -5.31 -4.53 -9.54
N PHE A 120 -4.19 -5.18 -9.27
CA PHE A 120 -3.95 -5.93 -8.02
C PHE A 120 -2.94 -5.24 -7.11
N GLN A 121 -2.20 -4.25 -7.63
CA GLN A 121 -1.10 -3.61 -6.92
C GLN A 121 -1.67 -2.45 -6.11
N THR A 122 -1.33 -2.39 -4.81
CA THR A 122 -1.58 -1.20 -3.99
C THR A 122 -0.99 0.01 -4.71
N PRO A 123 -1.75 1.11 -4.87
CA PRO A 123 -1.26 2.30 -5.55
C PRO A 123 -0.11 2.92 -4.76
N LEU A 124 0.86 3.52 -5.46
CA LEU A 124 1.87 4.36 -4.84
C LEU A 124 1.53 5.82 -5.06
N VAL A 125 1.97 6.69 -4.16
CA VAL A 125 1.80 8.15 -4.27
C VAL A 125 3.15 8.82 -4.05
N ALA A 126 3.54 9.73 -4.93
CA ALA A 126 4.72 10.61 -4.81
C ALA A 126 4.68 11.71 -5.89
N ASN A 127 5.46 12.77 -5.74
CA ASN A 127 5.62 13.76 -6.81
C ASN A 127 6.57 13.22 -7.88
N LEU A 128 6.11 13.08 -9.13
CA LEU A 128 6.87 12.51 -10.24
C LEU A 128 6.89 13.40 -11.49
N THR A 129 6.08 14.46 -11.51
CA THR A 129 6.02 15.41 -12.62
C THR A 129 6.22 16.86 -12.16
N ASP A 130 6.86 17.66 -13.02
CA ASP A 130 7.02 19.11 -12.83
C ASP A 130 5.75 19.79 -13.37
N ASP A 131 4.77 19.97 -12.49
CA ASP A 131 3.45 20.50 -12.83
C ASP A 131 3.44 22.03 -12.90
N ASN A 132 4.31 22.68 -12.13
CA ASN A 132 4.40 24.13 -12.08
C ASN A 132 5.37 24.72 -13.13
N GLY A 133 6.19 23.88 -13.77
CA GLY A 133 7.09 24.23 -14.87
C GLY A 133 8.37 24.94 -14.45
N ASP A 134 8.80 24.79 -13.19
CA ASP A 134 10.01 25.43 -12.65
C ASP A 134 11.30 24.64 -12.89
N GLY A 135 11.18 23.42 -13.43
CA GLY A 135 12.29 22.52 -13.74
C GLY A 135 12.72 21.64 -12.57
N ALA A 136 11.99 21.62 -11.47
CA ALA A 136 12.14 20.66 -10.37
C ALA A 136 10.90 19.77 -10.27
N VAL A 137 11.08 18.55 -9.75
CA VAL A 137 9.99 17.74 -9.23
C VAL A 137 10.12 17.79 -7.72
N ASP A 138 9.21 18.48 -7.05
CA ASP A 138 9.25 18.69 -5.61
C ASP A 138 7.89 18.92 -5.00
N LEU A 139 7.87 19.29 -3.72
CA LEU A 139 6.64 19.38 -2.92
C LEU A 139 5.71 20.53 -3.32
N CYS A 140 6.06 21.35 -4.31
CA CYS A 140 5.14 22.32 -4.91
C CYS A 140 4.46 21.81 -6.17
N ASP A 141 4.78 20.59 -6.62
CA ASP A 141 4.05 19.89 -7.67
C ASP A 141 2.84 19.14 -7.13
N ILE A 142 2.03 18.63 -8.06
CA ILE A 142 0.87 17.81 -7.73
C ILE A 142 1.37 16.36 -7.58
N PRO A 143 1.05 15.69 -6.48
CA PRO A 143 1.39 14.29 -6.32
C PRO A 143 0.78 13.42 -7.41
N ASP A 144 1.52 12.41 -7.81
CA ASP A 144 1.11 11.44 -8.80
C ASP A 144 0.74 10.11 -8.15
N VAL A 145 -0.32 9.48 -8.67
CA VAL A 145 -0.72 8.12 -8.32
C VAL A 145 -0.15 7.14 -9.34
N VAL A 146 0.72 6.23 -8.89
CA VAL A 146 1.24 5.12 -9.71
C VAL A 146 0.36 3.89 -9.53
N VAL A 147 -0.18 3.38 -10.63
CA VAL A 147 -1.01 2.17 -10.64
C VAL A 147 -0.54 1.19 -11.71
N GLY A 148 -0.47 -0.10 -11.36
CA GLY A 148 -0.23 -1.15 -12.34
C GLY A 148 -1.52 -1.77 -12.85
N ALA A 149 -1.85 -1.52 -14.12
CA ALA A 149 -3.03 -2.07 -14.78
C ALA A 149 -2.71 -3.40 -15.46
N VAL A 150 -3.54 -4.43 -15.22
CA VAL A 150 -3.40 -5.74 -15.84
C VAL A 150 -3.40 -5.58 -17.36
N ASP A 151 -2.33 -6.04 -18.00
CA ASP A 151 -2.18 -6.09 -19.44
C ASP A 151 -2.51 -7.48 -19.97
N THR A 152 -1.91 -8.53 -19.41
CA THR A 152 -2.14 -9.91 -19.83
C THR A 152 -2.24 -10.81 -18.60
N PHE A 153 -3.38 -11.49 -18.44
CA PHE A 153 -3.52 -12.60 -17.51
C PHE A 153 -4.06 -13.82 -18.26
N ALA A 154 -3.20 -14.72 -18.71
CA ALA A 154 -3.62 -15.84 -19.57
C ALA A 154 -2.74 -17.09 -19.39
N TYR A 155 -3.34 -18.26 -19.68
CA TYR A 155 -2.60 -19.52 -19.72
C TYR A 155 -2.08 -19.79 -21.14
N GLU A 156 -0.75 -19.83 -21.28
CA GLU A 156 -0.06 -20.29 -22.47
C GLU A 156 0.40 -21.74 -22.27
N GLY A 157 -0.48 -22.68 -22.63
CA GLY A 157 -0.27 -24.10 -22.33
C GLY A 157 -0.39 -24.37 -20.83
N PHE A 158 0.73 -24.67 -20.16
CA PHE A 158 0.78 -24.86 -18.70
C PHE A 158 1.40 -23.66 -17.96
N ARG A 159 1.86 -22.64 -18.69
CA ARG A 159 2.48 -21.44 -18.10
C ARG A 159 1.40 -20.37 -17.91
N LEU A 160 1.30 -19.83 -16.70
CA LEU A 160 0.56 -18.59 -16.47
C LEU A 160 1.43 -17.41 -16.91
N VAL A 161 0.88 -16.52 -17.73
CA VAL A 161 1.45 -15.22 -18.06
C VAL A 161 0.63 -14.18 -17.32
N SER A 162 1.29 -13.42 -16.45
CA SER A 162 0.69 -12.33 -15.70
C SER A 162 1.55 -11.09 -15.83
N THR A 163 1.08 -10.10 -16.57
CA THR A 163 1.78 -8.83 -16.78
C THR A 163 0.87 -7.65 -16.57
N SER A 164 1.42 -6.57 -16.03
CA SER A 164 0.79 -5.26 -15.89
C SER A 164 1.61 -4.17 -16.60
N SER A 165 0.97 -3.04 -16.89
CA SER A 165 1.64 -1.80 -17.28
C SER A 165 1.52 -0.81 -16.14
N LEU A 166 2.63 -0.16 -15.77
CA LEU A 166 2.59 0.94 -14.81
C LEU A 166 2.10 2.21 -15.51
N HIS A 167 1.26 2.97 -14.81
CA HIS A 167 0.70 4.25 -15.24
C HIS A 167 0.89 5.28 -14.14
N VAL A 168 1.26 6.50 -14.52
CA VAL A 168 1.33 7.68 -13.65
C VAL A 168 0.11 8.54 -13.93
N LEU A 169 -0.67 8.82 -12.89
CA LEU A 169 -1.89 9.62 -12.95
C LEU A 169 -1.72 10.88 -12.09
N SER A 170 -2.07 12.04 -12.63
CA SER A 170 -2.17 13.29 -11.86
C SER A 170 -3.09 13.08 -10.66
N GLY A 171 -2.64 13.38 -9.45
CA GLY A 171 -3.43 13.13 -8.24
C GLY A 171 -4.63 14.05 -8.07
N ASP A 172 -4.65 15.23 -8.70
CA ASP A 172 -5.79 16.16 -8.69
C ASP A 172 -6.98 15.73 -9.57
N THR A 173 -6.71 15.05 -10.68
CA THR A 173 -7.67 14.84 -11.78
C THR A 173 -7.76 13.40 -12.26
N GLY A 174 -6.81 12.54 -11.90
CA GLY A 174 -6.63 11.21 -12.47
C GLY A 174 -6.18 11.23 -13.93
N ALA A 175 -5.70 12.38 -14.44
CA ALA A 175 -5.24 12.51 -15.82
C ALA A 175 -3.97 11.67 -16.05
N LEU A 176 -3.96 10.86 -17.10
CA LEU A 176 -2.79 10.04 -17.45
C LEU A 176 -1.61 10.94 -17.85
N LYS A 177 -0.52 10.88 -17.09
CA LYS A 177 0.75 11.57 -17.36
C LYS A 177 1.71 10.70 -18.16
N LEU A 178 1.86 9.44 -17.75
CA LEU A 178 2.83 8.51 -18.31
C LEU A 178 2.32 7.07 -18.29
N THR A 179 2.73 6.29 -19.29
CA THR A 179 2.62 4.82 -19.29
C THR A 179 3.98 4.24 -19.56
N PHE A 180 4.43 3.35 -18.68
CA PHE A 180 5.73 2.70 -18.81
C PHE A 180 5.72 1.74 -19.99
N ALA A 181 6.76 1.80 -20.82
CA ALA A 181 6.83 0.98 -22.03
C ALA A 181 7.07 -0.50 -21.71
N SER A 182 7.85 -0.79 -20.67
CA SER A 182 8.11 -2.16 -20.21
C SER A 182 6.99 -2.64 -19.29
N LYS A 183 6.64 -3.92 -19.44
CA LYS A 183 5.67 -4.58 -18.57
C LYS A 183 6.33 -5.01 -17.26
N VAL A 184 5.52 -5.10 -16.22
CA VAL A 184 5.89 -5.64 -14.90
C VAL A 184 5.05 -6.87 -14.57
N ASP A 185 5.47 -7.64 -13.60
CA ASP A 185 4.67 -8.73 -13.03
C ASP A 185 3.47 -8.15 -12.26
N THR A 186 2.28 -8.70 -12.49
CA THR A 186 1.03 -8.25 -11.85
C THR A 186 1.01 -8.45 -10.34
N PHE A 187 1.71 -9.46 -9.83
CA PHE A 187 1.66 -9.87 -8.42
C PHE A 187 2.88 -9.42 -7.62
N VAL A 188 3.74 -8.61 -8.21
CA VAL A 188 4.81 -7.92 -7.49
C VAL A 188 4.37 -6.49 -7.21
N TYR A 189 4.16 -6.17 -5.93
CA TYR A 189 3.78 -4.85 -5.47
C TYR A 189 5.04 -3.97 -5.49
N PRO A 190 5.09 -2.93 -6.35
CA PRO A 190 6.28 -2.12 -6.53
C PRO A 190 6.56 -1.26 -5.30
N ALA A 191 7.77 -0.72 -5.24
CA ALA A 191 8.16 0.34 -4.32
C ALA A 191 8.78 1.50 -5.10
N LEU A 192 8.76 2.68 -4.50
CA LEU A 192 9.27 3.92 -5.05
C LEU A 192 10.21 4.59 -4.04
N GLY A 193 11.30 5.16 -4.52
CA GLY A 193 12.23 5.92 -3.70
C GLY A 193 13.52 6.23 -4.44
N ASP A 194 14.24 7.26 -4.01
CA ASP A 194 15.57 7.59 -4.54
C ASP A 194 16.55 6.50 -4.10
N ILE A 195 16.94 5.62 -5.02
CA ILE A 195 17.83 4.49 -4.73
C ILE A 195 19.28 4.75 -5.14
N ASP A 196 19.57 5.85 -5.83
CA ASP A 196 20.94 6.19 -6.26
C ASP A 196 21.44 7.58 -5.82
N ASN A 197 20.66 8.24 -4.97
CA ASN A 197 20.93 9.53 -4.34
C ASN A 197 21.08 10.70 -5.33
N ASP A 198 20.33 10.68 -6.44
CA ASP A 198 20.33 11.77 -7.42
C ASP A 198 19.26 12.86 -7.15
N GLY A 199 18.40 12.63 -6.16
CA GLY A 199 17.33 13.54 -5.74
C GLY A 199 16.01 13.32 -6.46
N LEU A 200 15.89 12.30 -7.32
CA LEU A 200 14.64 11.85 -7.93
C LEU A 200 14.36 10.40 -7.53
N PRO A 201 13.09 10.03 -7.31
CA PRO A 201 12.77 8.66 -6.96
C PRO A 201 12.73 7.72 -8.18
N GLU A 202 13.28 6.51 -8.04
CA GLU A 202 13.04 5.40 -8.95
C GLU A 202 11.79 4.60 -8.57
N ILE A 203 11.29 3.82 -9.52
CA ILE A 203 10.28 2.77 -9.26
C ILE A 203 10.91 1.39 -9.43
N VAL A 204 10.90 0.57 -8.37
CA VAL A 204 11.38 -0.81 -8.38
C VAL A 204 10.20 -1.77 -8.42
N ALA A 205 10.19 -2.67 -9.40
CA ALA A 205 9.12 -3.63 -9.65
C ALA A 205 9.66 -5.01 -10.04
N GLY A 206 8.75 -5.99 -10.16
CA GLY A 206 9.04 -7.29 -10.73
C GLY A 206 8.99 -7.26 -12.25
N GLU A 207 10.02 -7.75 -12.92
CA GLU A 207 10.00 -8.00 -14.37
C GLU A 207 9.39 -9.39 -14.65
N PRO A 208 8.57 -9.56 -15.71
CA PRO A 208 7.80 -10.79 -15.95
C PRO A 208 8.58 -12.11 -16.07
N SER A 209 9.92 -12.09 -16.20
CA SER A 209 10.77 -13.28 -16.17
C SER A 209 11.27 -13.66 -14.77
N GLY A 210 10.79 -12.97 -13.73
CA GLY A 210 11.14 -13.22 -12.33
C GLY A 210 12.40 -12.47 -11.88
N LYS A 211 12.70 -11.33 -12.49
CA LYS A 211 13.80 -10.44 -12.10
C LYS A 211 13.26 -9.19 -11.42
N LEU A 212 14.14 -8.39 -10.84
CA LEU A 212 13.82 -7.00 -10.52
C LEU A 212 14.10 -6.08 -11.71
N VAL A 213 13.32 -5.01 -11.81
CA VAL A 213 13.53 -3.91 -12.73
C VAL A 213 13.36 -2.60 -11.97
N ALA A 214 14.25 -1.65 -12.23
CA ALA A 214 14.07 -0.27 -11.80
C ALA A 214 13.81 0.63 -13.01
N PHE A 215 12.99 1.64 -12.78
CA PHE A 215 12.66 2.65 -13.76
C PHE A 215 12.98 4.05 -13.23
N GLU A 216 13.43 4.90 -14.13
CA GLU A 216 13.48 6.34 -13.92
C GLU A 216 12.05 6.92 -13.88
N THR A 217 11.88 8.13 -13.34
CA THR A 217 10.59 8.85 -13.29
C THR A 217 9.99 9.08 -14.68
N ASP A 218 10.80 9.17 -15.73
CA ASP A 218 10.36 9.30 -17.13
C ASP A 218 9.84 7.99 -17.75
N GLY A 219 9.90 6.88 -17.00
CA GLY A 219 9.45 5.56 -17.39
C GLY A 219 10.44 4.74 -18.19
N SER A 220 11.65 5.26 -18.42
CA SER A 220 12.74 4.48 -19.00
C SER A 220 13.28 3.45 -18.00
N VAL A 221 13.76 2.33 -18.52
CA VAL A 221 14.36 1.29 -17.69
C VAL A 221 15.75 1.75 -17.27
N LYS A 222 15.95 1.92 -15.95
CA LYS A 222 17.26 2.20 -15.35
C LYS A 222 18.14 0.96 -15.37
N TRP A 223 17.61 -0.17 -14.89
CA TRP A 223 18.28 -1.47 -14.95
C TRP A 223 17.30 -2.65 -14.88
N ILE A 224 17.78 -3.83 -15.29
CA ILE A 224 17.15 -5.13 -15.01
C ILE A 224 18.17 -5.98 -14.26
N GLY A 225 17.82 -6.38 -13.04
CA GLY A 225 18.73 -6.97 -12.08
C GLY A 225 18.85 -8.49 -12.16
N ASP A 226 19.27 -9.05 -11.04
CA ASP A 226 19.33 -10.48 -10.80
C ASP A 226 17.91 -11.08 -10.68
N PRO A 227 17.76 -12.39 -10.93
CA PRO A 227 16.52 -13.10 -10.63
C PRO A 227 16.19 -13.06 -9.14
N ALA A 228 14.93 -12.78 -8.85
CA ALA A 228 14.33 -12.90 -7.54
C ALA A 228 13.51 -14.19 -7.46
N GLY A 229 13.70 -14.96 -6.40
CA GLY A 229 13.23 -16.33 -6.20
C GLY A 229 11.72 -16.47 -6.03
N TYR A 230 10.94 -15.39 -6.10
CA TYR A 230 9.48 -15.45 -5.98
C TYR A 230 8.80 -16.21 -7.12
N GLN A 231 9.44 -16.37 -8.28
CA GLN A 231 8.96 -17.24 -9.36
C GLN A 231 9.67 -18.60 -9.47
N ALA A 232 10.57 -18.94 -8.54
CA ALA A 232 11.33 -20.20 -8.63
C ALA A 232 10.42 -21.45 -8.54
N SER A 233 9.25 -21.35 -7.89
CA SER A 233 8.17 -22.34 -7.91
C SER A 233 6.86 -21.68 -7.42
N PHE A 234 5.69 -22.18 -7.83
CA PHE A 234 4.42 -21.84 -7.14
C PHE A 234 4.42 -22.18 -5.63
N SER A 235 5.42 -22.96 -5.20
CA SER A 235 5.74 -23.27 -3.81
C SER A 235 6.55 -22.19 -3.08
N SER A 236 7.19 -21.23 -3.76
CA SER A 236 8.06 -20.24 -3.12
C SER A 236 7.31 -18.97 -2.70
N ALA A 237 6.47 -18.42 -3.57
CA ALA A 237 5.48 -17.37 -3.32
C ALA A 237 4.61 -17.21 -4.58
N GLN A 238 3.41 -16.61 -4.50
CA GLN A 238 2.67 -16.19 -5.71
C GLN A 238 2.62 -14.68 -5.89
N CYS A 239 2.96 -13.93 -4.84
CA CYS A 239 2.94 -12.48 -4.78
C CYS A 239 4.04 -12.01 -3.84
N VAL A 240 4.58 -10.81 -4.10
CA VAL A 240 5.68 -10.24 -3.31
C VAL A 240 5.52 -8.73 -3.26
N ALA A 241 5.76 -8.14 -2.09
CA ALA A 241 6.03 -6.73 -1.98
C ALA A 241 7.53 -6.43 -2.05
N VAL A 242 7.85 -5.37 -2.78
CA VAL A 242 9.17 -4.73 -2.74
C VAL A 242 9.17 -3.72 -1.58
N SER A 243 10.31 -3.57 -0.91
CA SER A 243 10.52 -2.53 0.10
C SER A 243 11.95 -2.00 0.04
N LEU A 244 12.12 -0.73 0.37
CA LEU A 244 13.38 0.02 0.24
C LEU A 244 13.83 0.51 1.61
N TYR A 245 15.09 0.26 1.96
CA TYR A 245 15.71 0.67 3.22
C TYR A 245 17.21 0.87 3.00
N ASP A 246 17.82 1.80 3.72
CA ASP A 246 19.26 1.73 4.02
C ASP A 246 19.41 0.88 5.27
N LEU A 247 19.92 -0.35 5.14
CA LEU A 247 19.93 -1.32 6.25
C LEU A 247 21.07 -1.08 7.25
N GLU A 248 22.16 -0.45 6.81
CA GLU A 248 23.37 -0.23 7.61
C GLU A 248 23.64 1.25 7.93
N GLY A 249 22.86 2.15 7.36
CA GLY A 249 23.00 3.59 7.47
C GLY A 249 24.25 4.15 6.81
N ASP A 250 24.64 3.60 5.67
CA ASP A 250 25.84 4.00 4.94
C ASP A 250 25.58 4.85 3.68
N GLY A 251 24.31 5.03 3.32
CA GLY A 251 23.82 5.77 2.17
C GLY A 251 23.56 4.93 0.93
N ASP A 252 23.92 3.64 0.93
CA ASP A 252 23.54 2.71 -0.13
C ASP A 252 22.17 2.09 0.20
N ILE A 253 21.25 2.11 -0.77
CA ILE A 253 19.88 1.60 -0.54
C ILE A 253 19.79 0.12 -0.89
N GLU A 254 19.27 -0.68 0.04
CA GLU A 254 18.90 -2.07 -0.16
C GLU A 254 17.43 -2.23 -0.56
N ILE A 255 17.22 -3.23 -1.39
CA ILE A 255 15.92 -3.61 -1.93
C ILE A 255 15.57 -4.99 -1.37
N LEU A 256 14.50 -5.06 -0.60
CA LEU A 256 13.92 -6.30 -0.10
C LEU A 256 12.87 -6.77 -1.11
N ALA A 257 13.03 -7.98 -1.64
CA ALA A 257 12.05 -8.56 -2.56
C ALA A 257 11.92 -10.07 -2.30
N GLY A 258 10.77 -10.48 -1.78
CA GLY A 258 10.52 -11.86 -1.39
C GLY A 258 11.35 -12.21 -0.16
N PHE A 259 12.23 -13.20 -0.29
CA PHE A 259 13.12 -13.67 0.80
C PHE A 259 14.59 -13.36 0.51
N GLU A 260 14.82 -12.27 -0.22
CA GLU A 260 16.12 -11.88 -0.73
C GLU A 260 16.31 -10.37 -0.57
N VAL A 261 17.58 -9.99 -0.43
CA VAL A 261 18.03 -8.60 -0.35
C VAL A 261 18.98 -8.33 -1.51
N PHE A 262 18.78 -7.20 -2.16
CA PHE A 262 19.53 -6.73 -3.32
C PHE A 262 20.08 -5.34 -3.01
N ASN A 263 21.15 -4.94 -3.67
CA ASN A 263 21.59 -3.56 -3.64
C ASN A 263 20.79 -2.69 -4.61
N ALA A 264 21.02 -1.38 -4.59
CA ALA A 264 20.40 -0.39 -5.46
C ALA A 264 20.55 -0.63 -6.99
N GLN A 265 21.48 -1.50 -7.43
CA GLN A 265 21.64 -1.86 -8.84
C GLN A 265 20.97 -3.21 -9.19
N GLY A 266 20.13 -3.73 -8.29
CA GLY A 266 19.39 -4.96 -8.49
C GLY A 266 20.24 -6.22 -8.42
N LYS A 267 21.46 -6.15 -7.87
CA LYS A 267 22.31 -7.32 -7.66
C LYS A 267 21.99 -7.93 -6.30
N ARG A 268 21.76 -9.24 -6.27
CA ARG A 268 21.47 -9.94 -4.99
C ARG A 268 22.69 -9.89 -4.08
N LEU A 269 22.49 -9.40 -2.85
CA LEU A 269 23.47 -9.43 -1.77
C LEU A 269 23.43 -10.80 -1.09
N TRP A 270 22.24 -11.17 -0.60
CA TRP A 270 22.00 -12.44 0.07
C TRP A 270 20.51 -12.82 0.00
N GLY A 271 20.20 -14.01 0.53
CA GLY A 271 18.86 -14.59 0.54
C GLY A 271 18.90 -16.08 0.20
N LEU A 272 17.81 -16.78 0.50
CA LEU A 272 17.76 -18.25 0.42
C LEU A 272 16.72 -18.74 -0.59
N PRO A 273 16.89 -18.49 -1.90
CA PRO A 273 15.94 -18.94 -2.92
C PRO A 273 15.76 -20.48 -2.94
N GLY A 274 16.76 -21.24 -2.46
CA GLY A 274 16.72 -22.69 -2.36
C GLY A 274 15.97 -23.26 -1.15
N ASN A 275 15.68 -22.45 -0.12
CA ASN A 275 14.89 -22.85 1.05
C ASN A 275 13.40 -22.54 0.87
N ALA A 276 12.94 -22.20 -0.34
CA ALA A 276 11.53 -22.04 -0.68
C ALA A 276 10.63 -23.18 -0.12
N SER A 277 11.15 -24.39 0.04
CA SER A 277 10.44 -25.52 0.66
C SER A 277 10.09 -25.31 2.14
N GLU A 278 10.86 -24.51 2.88
CA GLU A 278 10.52 -24.08 4.26
C GLU A 278 9.26 -23.19 4.28
N TRP A 279 8.92 -22.60 3.14
CA TRP A 279 7.82 -21.66 2.95
C TRP A 279 6.63 -22.29 2.18
N ASP A 280 6.77 -23.54 1.74
CA ASP A 280 5.86 -24.21 0.80
C ASP A 280 4.47 -24.47 1.40
N GLY A 281 3.46 -23.95 0.70
CA GLY A 281 2.04 -24.27 0.91
C GLY A 281 1.35 -23.56 2.07
N GLN A 282 2.00 -22.63 2.77
CA GLN A 282 1.43 -21.90 3.91
C GLN A 282 1.45 -20.37 3.77
N PHE A 283 2.22 -19.84 2.82
CA PHE A 283 2.49 -18.41 2.68
C PHE A 283 2.27 -17.97 1.24
N TRP A 284 1.24 -17.15 0.99
CA TRP A 284 0.82 -16.83 -0.38
C TRP A 284 1.58 -15.61 -0.92
N CYS A 285 1.67 -14.54 -0.12
CA CYS A 285 2.40 -13.33 -0.45
C CYS A 285 3.49 -13.01 0.58
N VAL A 286 4.67 -12.62 0.10
CA VAL A 286 5.75 -12.15 0.98
C VAL A 286 5.69 -10.64 1.11
N THR A 287 5.64 -10.15 2.34
CA THR A 287 5.58 -8.71 2.66
C THR A 287 6.73 -8.37 3.60
N PRO A 288 7.96 -8.28 3.08
CA PRO A 288 9.13 -8.04 3.91
C PRO A 288 9.10 -6.62 4.49
N THR A 289 9.75 -6.41 5.64
CA THR A 289 9.98 -5.09 6.24
C THR A 289 11.31 -5.14 7.01
N ALA A 290 11.75 -4.02 7.57
CA ALA A 290 12.96 -3.93 8.36
C ALA A 290 12.77 -2.98 9.55
N ALA A 291 13.49 -3.25 10.64
CA ALA A 291 13.51 -2.40 11.84
C ALA A 291 14.80 -2.66 12.62
N ASP A 292 15.30 -1.64 13.33
CA ASP A 292 16.35 -1.81 14.33
C ASP A 292 15.73 -2.51 15.55
N LEU A 293 16.04 -3.80 15.74
CA LEU A 293 15.45 -4.62 16.80
C LEU A 293 16.31 -4.64 18.07
N ASP A 294 17.60 -4.31 17.99
CA ASP A 294 18.50 -4.33 19.15
C ASP A 294 19.12 -2.99 19.53
N GLY A 295 18.71 -1.92 18.84
CA GLY A 295 19.13 -0.55 19.12
C GLY A 295 20.56 -0.25 18.68
N ASP A 296 21.11 -1.02 17.74
CA ASP A 296 22.48 -0.83 17.25
C ASP A 296 22.61 0.18 16.09
N GLY A 297 21.47 0.67 15.58
CA GLY A 297 21.37 1.63 14.49
C GLY A 297 21.31 1.00 13.10
N SER A 298 21.53 -0.32 12.98
CA SER A 298 21.31 -1.08 11.75
C SER A 298 19.93 -1.72 11.79
N LEU A 299 19.33 -1.95 10.62
CA LEU A 299 18.02 -2.58 10.53
C LEU A 299 18.16 -4.10 10.35
N GLU A 300 17.46 -4.86 11.18
CA GLU A 300 17.19 -6.26 10.90
C GLU A 300 16.09 -6.40 9.85
N VAL A 301 16.29 -7.34 8.93
CA VAL A 301 15.35 -7.70 7.86
C VAL A 301 14.38 -8.77 8.34
N LEU A 302 13.09 -8.46 8.28
CA LEU A 302 11.99 -9.32 8.72
C LEU A 302 11.32 -10.03 7.54
N PHE A 303 11.47 -11.35 7.50
CA PHE A 303 10.77 -12.24 6.57
C PHE A 303 9.71 -13.07 7.31
N GLY A 304 8.90 -12.40 8.12
CA GLY A 304 7.88 -13.03 8.94
C GLY A 304 8.45 -13.72 10.16
N HIS A 305 8.57 -15.05 10.11
CA HIS A 305 8.97 -15.88 11.26
C HIS A 305 10.49 -15.95 11.50
N VAL A 306 11.26 -15.17 10.74
CA VAL A 306 12.72 -15.14 10.76
C VAL A 306 13.20 -13.72 10.55
N ALA A 307 14.25 -13.36 11.27
CA ALA A 307 14.95 -12.09 11.14
C ALA A 307 16.42 -12.32 10.79
N TYR A 308 16.99 -11.44 9.99
CA TYR A 308 18.41 -11.43 9.62
C TYR A 308 19.00 -10.04 9.88
N ARG A 309 20.29 -10.00 10.22
CA ARG A 309 21.09 -8.77 10.16
C ARG A 309 21.19 -8.26 8.73
N ALA A 310 21.55 -6.99 8.56
CA ALA A 310 21.82 -6.37 7.25
C ALA A 310 22.78 -7.20 6.36
N ASP A 311 23.78 -7.87 6.97
CA ASP A 311 24.75 -8.71 6.26
C ASP A 311 24.24 -10.13 5.90
N GLY A 312 22.99 -10.45 6.26
CA GLY A 312 22.35 -11.76 6.03
C GLY A 312 22.65 -12.81 7.11
N THR A 313 23.36 -12.45 8.19
CA THR A 313 23.52 -13.33 9.35
C THR A 313 22.18 -13.51 10.06
N LEU A 314 21.85 -14.75 10.42
CA LEU A 314 20.61 -15.05 11.15
C LEU A 314 20.60 -14.31 12.50
N TYR A 315 19.53 -13.54 12.75
CA TYR A 315 19.28 -12.90 14.03
C TYR A 315 18.45 -13.82 14.93
N PHE A 316 17.22 -14.18 14.50
CA PHE A 316 16.43 -15.25 15.12
C PHE A 316 15.60 -16.01 14.08
N LYS A 317 15.14 -17.21 14.45
CA LYS A 317 14.14 -18.00 13.69
C LYS A 317 13.18 -18.69 14.64
N LEU A 318 11.88 -18.62 14.35
CA LEU A 318 10.86 -19.37 15.08
C LEU A 318 10.76 -20.81 14.57
N ASP A 319 11.29 -21.77 15.33
CA ASP A 319 11.22 -23.18 14.98
C ASP A 319 9.79 -23.73 15.02
N GLY A 320 9.36 -24.38 13.93
CA GLY A 320 8.03 -25.00 13.84
C GLY A 320 6.87 -24.00 13.72
N PHE A 321 7.16 -22.74 13.44
CA PHE A 321 6.17 -21.68 13.24
C PHE A 321 5.84 -21.51 11.75
N ALA A 322 4.57 -21.25 11.44
CA ALA A 322 4.15 -20.99 10.07
C ALA A 322 4.59 -19.58 9.64
N PRO A 323 5.08 -19.38 8.40
CA PRO A 323 5.39 -18.04 7.91
C PRO A 323 4.22 -17.07 8.08
N GLY A 324 4.52 -15.82 8.39
CA GLY A 324 3.51 -14.79 8.64
C GLY A 324 3.94 -13.43 8.12
N HIS A 325 3.01 -12.48 8.11
CA HIS A 325 3.27 -11.10 7.71
C HIS A 325 3.75 -10.32 8.93
N PRO A 326 4.96 -9.71 8.88
CA PRO A 326 5.46 -8.88 9.97
C PRO A 326 4.85 -7.47 9.93
N GLN A 327 4.59 -6.92 11.12
CA GLN A 327 4.35 -5.49 11.38
C GLN A 327 5.11 -5.13 12.65
N VAL A 328 5.76 -3.96 12.67
CA VAL A 328 6.59 -3.52 13.80
C VAL A 328 5.92 -2.36 14.52
N ALA A 329 5.82 -2.45 15.83
CA ALA A 329 5.27 -1.43 16.72
C ALA A 329 5.63 -1.75 18.17
N ASN A 330 5.45 -0.80 19.08
CA ASN A 330 5.63 -0.97 20.52
C ASN A 330 4.25 -1.18 21.19
N PHE A 331 4.08 -2.29 21.90
CA PHE A 331 2.84 -2.66 22.59
C PHE A 331 2.99 -2.74 24.11
N ASP A 332 4.13 -2.33 24.66
CA ASP A 332 4.29 -2.23 26.10
C ASP A 332 4.96 -0.93 26.57
N ALA A 333 5.72 -0.98 27.66
CA ALA A 333 6.26 0.19 28.34
C ALA A 333 7.77 0.37 28.15
N ASP A 334 8.46 -0.63 27.59
CA ASP A 334 9.88 -0.50 27.25
C ASP A 334 10.04 0.16 25.86
N PRO A 335 11.21 0.72 25.53
CA PRO A 335 11.43 1.40 24.25
C PRO A 335 11.71 0.45 23.08
N GLU A 336 11.80 -0.87 23.32
CA GLU A 336 12.09 -1.85 22.29
C GLU A 336 10.86 -2.12 21.41
N PRO A 337 11.05 -2.49 20.13
CA PRO A 337 9.93 -2.85 19.27
C PRO A 337 9.45 -4.28 19.52
N GLU A 338 8.15 -4.48 19.38
CA GLU A 338 7.57 -5.78 19.14
C GLU A 338 7.28 -6.03 17.65
N ILE A 339 7.09 -7.31 17.33
CA ILE A 339 6.73 -7.77 15.99
C ILE A 339 5.40 -8.50 16.05
N VAL A 340 4.38 -7.95 15.41
CA VAL A 340 3.13 -8.67 15.14
C VAL A 340 3.33 -9.54 13.91
N LEU A 341 3.04 -10.83 14.06
CA LEU A 341 2.97 -11.80 12.98
C LEU A 341 1.53 -12.25 12.78
N THR A 342 1.06 -12.14 11.54
CA THR A 342 -0.22 -12.73 11.13
C THR A 342 0.02 -13.92 10.20
N ASN A 343 -0.58 -15.07 10.52
CA ASN A 343 -0.54 -16.24 9.66
C ASN A 343 -1.83 -17.06 9.81
N LYS A 344 -1.88 -18.23 9.15
CA LYS A 344 -3.04 -19.14 9.25
C LYS A 344 -3.45 -19.49 10.69
N ASP A 345 -2.54 -19.44 11.67
CA ASP A 345 -2.79 -19.81 13.06
C ASP A 345 -3.31 -18.63 13.91
N GLY A 346 -3.29 -17.40 13.37
CA GLY A 346 -3.82 -16.19 14.01
C GLY A 346 -2.78 -15.09 14.17
N LEU A 347 -2.94 -14.30 15.23
CA LEU A 347 -2.02 -13.23 15.63
C LEU A 347 -1.01 -13.73 16.66
N THR A 348 0.27 -13.40 16.47
CA THR A 348 1.35 -13.64 17.43
C THR A 348 2.12 -12.33 17.62
N ILE A 349 2.48 -11.98 18.84
CA ILE A 349 3.37 -10.86 19.14
C ILE A 349 4.69 -11.45 19.65
N LEU A 350 5.80 -10.99 19.07
CA LEU A 350 7.15 -11.33 19.49
C LEU A 350 7.79 -10.11 20.16
N GLU A 351 8.64 -10.38 21.15
CA GLU A 351 9.64 -9.40 21.58
C GLU A 351 10.69 -9.22 20.46
N ALA A 352 11.50 -8.17 20.55
CA ALA A 352 12.54 -7.85 19.57
C ALA A 352 13.55 -8.99 19.34
N ASP A 353 13.84 -9.80 20.38
CA ASP A 353 14.75 -10.95 20.31
C ASP A 353 14.12 -12.20 19.64
N GLY A 354 12.87 -12.12 19.22
CA GLY A 354 12.10 -13.19 18.61
C GLY A 354 11.43 -14.14 19.60
N SER A 355 11.52 -13.90 20.90
CA SER A 355 10.74 -14.67 21.88
C SER A 355 9.24 -14.34 21.76
N ILE A 356 8.38 -15.36 21.92
CA ILE A 356 6.93 -15.16 21.80
C ILE A 356 6.42 -14.49 23.08
N LYS A 357 6.01 -13.23 22.96
CA LYS A 357 5.30 -12.46 23.99
C LYS A 357 3.87 -12.95 24.16
N LEU A 358 3.17 -13.14 23.04
CA LEU A 358 1.76 -13.55 23.01
C LEU A 358 1.43 -14.35 21.75
N GLY A 359 0.53 -15.32 21.87
CA GLY A 359 -0.03 -16.04 20.71
C GLY A 359 0.63 -17.39 20.39
N PRO A 360 0.23 -18.02 19.27
CA PRO A 360 -0.80 -17.56 18.34
C PRO A 360 -2.21 -17.59 18.95
N VAL A 361 -3.02 -16.56 18.66
CA VAL A 361 -4.41 -16.46 19.10
C VAL A 361 -5.33 -16.00 17.95
N ARG A 362 -6.59 -16.43 18.02
CA ARG A 362 -7.69 -15.97 17.16
C ARG A 362 -8.81 -15.42 18.04
N PRO A 363 -8.73 -14.14 18.46
CA PRO A 363 -9.69 -13.59 19.42
C PRO A 363 -11.11 -13.47 18.84
N THR A 364 -11.21 -13.29 17.53
CA THR A 364 -12.43 -13.47 16.73
C THR A 364 -12.26 -14.71 15.84
N ASP A 365 -13.32 -15.15 15.14
CA ASP A 365 -13.30 -16.30 14.21
C ASP A 365 -12.37 -17.46 14.64
N PRO A 366 -12.64 -18.13 15.78
CA PRO A 366 -11.71 -19.12 16.36
C PRO A 366 -11.63 -20.42 15.55
N GLU A 367 -12.65 -20.72 14.74
CA GLU A 367 -12.75 -21.90 13.88
C GLU A 367 -12.81 -21.50 12.39
N PRO A 368 -11.76 -20.80 11.90
CA PRO A 368 -11.75 -20.19 10.57
C PRO A 368 -11.57 -21.24 9.48
N SER A 369 -11.87 -20.84 8.24
CA SER A 369 -11.27 -21.56 7.10
C SER A 369 -9.75 -21.34 7.08
N PRO A 370 -8.95 -22.29 6.54
CA PRO A 370 -7.49 -22.25 6.65
C PRO A 370 -6.80 -20.98 6.13
N ASN A 371 -7.46 -20.21 5.27
CA ASN A 371 -6.94 -19.01 4.62
C ASN A 371 -7.35 -17.69 5.30
N CYS A 372 -8.24 -17.70 6.30
CA CYS A 372 -8.86 -16.44 6.74
C CYS A 372 -7.96 -15.53 7.57
N TRP A 373 -6.97 -16.08 8.29
CA TRP A 373 -6.10 -15.29 9.18
C TRP A 373 -4.74 -14.92 8.56
N GLY A 374 -4.40 -15.51 7.41
CA GLY A 374 -3.08 -15.39 6.80
C GLY A 374 -2.87 -14.12 5.97
N LYS A 375 -3.21 -12.95 6.52
CA LYS A 375 -3.15 -11.65 5.84
C LYS A 375 -2.59 -10.55 6.73
N PRO A 376 -1.91 -9.53 6.19
CA PRO A 376 -1.28 -8.49 7.01
C PRO A 376 -2.26 -7.73 7.91
N ALA A 377 -1.78 -7.36 9.10
CA ALA A 377 -2.49 -6.45 10.00
C ALA A 377 -2.08 -4.99 9.76
N THR A 378 -2.83 -4.08 10.38
CA THR A 378 -2.56 -2.64 10.50
C THR A 378 -2.42 -2.30 11.97
N VAL A 379 -1.53 -1.36 12.30
CA VAL A 379 -1.29 -0.92 13.67
C VAL A 379 -1.57 0.57 13.78
N HIS A 380 -2.41 0.93 14.75
CA HIS A 380 -2.77 2.31 15.07
C HIS A 380 -3.38 2.39 16.47
N ASP A 381 -3.31 3.52 17.19
CA ASP A 381 -4.26 3.85 18.27
C ASP A 381 -5.69 3.97 17.71
N PHE A 382 -6.54 3.00 18.02
CA PHE A 382 -7.93 2.95 17.58
C PHE A 382 -8.90 3.30 18.71
N ASP A 383 -8.51 3.30 19.99
CA ASP A 383 -9.41 3.65 21.11
C ASP A 383 -9.11 4.99 21.80
N GLY A 384 -8.09 5.70 21.34
CA GLY A 384 -7.67 7.02 21.80
C GLY A 384 -6.97 7.01 23.15
N ASP A 385 -6.42 5.86 23.56
CA ASP A 385 -5.70 5.73 24.84
C ASP A 385 -4.19 6.05 24.74
N GLY A 386 -3.71 6.38 23.54
CA GLY A 386 -2.33 6.71 23.22
C GLY A 386 -1.42 5.49 23.04
N LYS A 387 -1.98 4.27 22.95
CA LYS A 387 -1.21 3.04 22.68
C LYS A 387 -1.60 2.43 21.35
N ALA A 388 -0.67 1.66 20.79
CA ALA A 388 -0.92 0.93 19.56
C ALA A 388 -1.93 -0.21 19.79
N ASP A 389 -2.96 -0.23 18.95
CA ASP A 389 -3.91 -1.32 18.77
C ASP A 389 -3.69 -2.00 17.41
N ILE A 390 -4.32 -3.17 17.21
CA ILE A 390 -4.17 -3.99 16.00
C ILE A 390 -5.51 -4.11 15.28
N ALA A 391 -5.57 -3.72 14.01
CA ALA A 391 -6.68 -4.05 13.12
C ALA A 391 -6.32 -5.24 12.23
N ALA A 392 -7.17 -6.27 12.20
CA ALA A 392 -6.99 -7.44 11.34
C ALA A 392 -8.32 -7.98 10.80
N GLY A 393 -8.29 -8.42 9.54
CA GLY A 393 -9.41 -9.06 8.88
C GLY A 393 -9.34 -10.60 8.95
N THR A 394 -10.52 -11.22 8.86
CA THR A 394 -10.74 -12.64 8.57
C THR A 394 -11.52 -12.76 7.26
N CYS A 395 -12.07 -13.93 6.91
CA CYS A 395 -12.91 -14.04 5.72
C CYS A 395 -14.28 -13.38 5.90
N SER A 396 -14.75 -13.28 7.15
CA SER A 396 -16.11 -12.84 7.50
C SER A 396 -16.14 -11.59 8.36
N ASP A 397 -15.04 -11.22 9.00
CA ASP A 397 -15.02 -10.17 10.01
C ASP A 397 -13.78 -9.29 9.86
N PHE A 398 -13.93 -7.99 10.02
CA PHE A 398 -12.83 -7.05 10.24
C PHE A 398 -12.93 -6.55 11.67
N SER A 399 -11.83 -6.61 12.42
CA SER A 399 -11.86 -6.38 13.87
C SER A 399 -10.64 -5.62 14.34
N VAL A 400 -10.83 -4.87 15.41
CA VAL A 400 -9.77 -4.15 16.12
C VAL A 400 -9.57 -4.76 17.51
N TYR A 401 -8.32 -4.86 17.93
CA TYR A 401 -7.90 -5.44 19.20
C TYR A 401 -6.99 -4.48 19.95
N SER A 402 -7.32 -4.23 21.21
CA SER A 402 -6.37 -3.65 22.15
C SER A 402 -5.38 -4.69 22.63
N VAL A 403 -4.12 -4.29 22.80
CA VAL A 403 -3.06 -5.17 23.30
C VAL A 403 -2.91 -4.98 24.81
N ALA A 404 -3.22 -6.03 25.58
CA ALA A 404 -2.93 -6.09 26.99
C ALA A 404 -1.77 -7.05 27.25
N ALA A 405 -1.11 -6.90 28.40
CA ALA A 405 0.13 -7.63 28.76
C ALA A 405 0.11 -9.16 28.55
N ASN A 406 -1.06 -9.81 28.54
CA ASN A 406 -1.16 -11.26 28.30
C ASN A 406 -2.35 -11.65 27.40
N ALA A 407 -2.97 -10.70 26.70
CA ALA A 407 -4.15 -10.97 25.89
C ALA A 407 -4.39 -9.91 24.82
N LEU A 408 -4.89 -10.35 23.67
CA LEU A 408 -5.57 -9.48 22.72
C LEU A 408 -7.05 -9.41 23.08
N LYS A 409 -7.54 -8.21 23.33
CA LYS A 409 -8.96 -7.99 23.66
C LYS A 409 -9.63 -7.32 22.46
N PRO A 410 -10.66 -7.96 21.85
CA PRO A 410 -11.45 -7.30 20.82
C PRO A 410 -12.09 -6.03 21.37
N LEU A 411 -11.88 -4.91 20.68
CA LEU A 411 -12.58 -3.65 20.93
C LEU A 411 -13.94 -3.70 20.23
N TRP A 412 -13.92 -4.00 18.93
CA TRP A 412 -15.11 -4.23 18.11
C TRP A 412 -14.81 -5.16 16.94
N SER A 413 -15.87 -5.60 16.27
CA SER A 413 -15.81 -6.46 15.09
C SER A 413 -17.00 -6.16 14.18
N SER A 414 -16.75 -6.11 12.87
CA SER A 414 -17.74 -5.77 11.84
C SER A 414 -17.72 -6.83 10.72
N PRO A 415 -18.89 -7.28 10.23
CA PRO A 415 -18.93 -8.29 9.19
C PRO A 415 -18.48 -7.73 7.83
N VAL A 416 -17.64 -8.49 7.14
CA VAL A 416 -17.12 -8.18 5.79
C VAL A 416 -17.18 -9.42 4.89
N LYS A 417 -16.98 -9.23 3.58
CA LYS A 417 -16.97 -10.33 2.60
C LYS A 417 -15.62 -10.44 1.90
N ASP A 418 -14.74 -11.30 2.43
CA ASP A 418 -13.46 -11.61 1.81
C ASP A 418 -13.19 -13.11 1.83
N ILE A 419 -13.78 -13.85 0.88
CA ILE A 419 -13.63 -15.31 0.83
C ILE A 419 -12.18 -15.71 0.50
N SER A 420 -11.42 -14.83 -0.17
CA SER A 420 -10.01 -15.08 -0.45
C SER A 420 -9.18 -15.18 0.84
N GLY A 421 -9.55 -14.40 1.87
CA GLY A 421 -8.82 -14.28 3.13
C GLY A 421 -7.50 -13.51 3.00
N LEU A 422 -7.30 -12.72 1.94
CA LEU A 422 -6.05 -12.02 1.68
C LEU A 422 -6.13 -10.50 1.85
N ALA A 423 -7.32 -9.90 1.72
CA ALA A 423 -7.44 -8.45 1.73
C ALA A 423 -6.99 -7.88 3.08
N THR A 424 -6.24 -6.79 3.03
CA THR A 424 -5.72 -6.13 4.22
C THR A 424 -6.29 -4.72 4.35
N ALA A 425 -5.77 -3.98 5.32
CA ALA A 425 -6.32 -2.73 5.82
C ALA A 425 -5.26 -1.63 5.81
N SER A 426 -5.74 -0.43 6.05
CA SER A 426 -4.96 0.75 6.44
C SER A 426 -5.73 1.49 7.54
N ALA A 427 -5.13 2.54 8.08
CA ALA A 427 -5.81 3.41 9.03
C ALA A 427 -5.35 4.85 8.86
N PHE A 428 -6.20 5.78 9.27
CA PHE A 428 -5.90 7.21 9.30
C PHE A 428 -6.88 7.93 10.24
N ASP A 429 -6.40 8.88 11.03
CA ASP A 429 -7.30 9.76 11.80
C ASP A 429 -7.69 10.92 10.88
N PHE A 430 -8.85 10.81 10.22
CA PHE A 430 -9.27 11.83 9.27
C PHE A 430 -9.62 13.15 9.94
N LEU A 431 -9.97 13.15 11.23
CA LEU A 431 -10.48 14.33 11.93
C LEU A 431 -9.43 14.99 12.82
N GLY A 432 -8.29 14.35 13.06
CA GLY A 432 -7.35 14.81 14.09
C GLY A 432 -8.06 14.83 15.44
N ASP A 433 -8.69 13.74 15.87
CA ASP A 433 -9.25 13.66 17.22
C ASP A 433 -8.48 12.71 18.14
N GLY A 434 -7.42 12.10 17.64
CA GLY A 434 -6.55 11.18 18.35
C GLY A 434 -7.03 9.74 18.28
N VAL A 435 -8.07 9.46 17.49
CA VAL A 435 -8.63 8.13 17.26
C VAL A 435 -8.53 7.84 15.77
N ALA A 436 -7.75 6.83 15.38
CA ALA A 436 -7.68 6.50 13.96
C ALA A 436 -8.93 5.80 13.46
N ASP A 437 -9.36 6.17 12.25
CA ASP A 437 -10.38 5.43 11.54
C ASP A 437 -9.77 4.19 10.88
N ALA A 438 -10.46 3.06 11.02
CA ALA A 438 -10.05 1.79 10.45
C ALA A 438 -10.59 1.65 9.03
N ILE A 439 -9.70 1.46 8.06
CA ILE A 439 -10.03 1.41 6.64
C ILE A 439 -9.84 -0.02 6.15
N TYR A 440 -10.93 -0.62 5.66
CA TYR A 440 -10.91 -1.96 5.11
C TYR A 440 -11.58 -1.98 3.76
N ALA A 441 -11.16 -2.89 2.89
CA ALA A 441 -11.88 -3.09 1.67
C ALA A 441 -11.99 -4.60 1.40
N ASP A 442 -13.21 -5.04 1.10
CA ASP A 442 -13.61 -6.44 0.88
C ASP A 442 -13.85 -6.71 -0.62
N GLU A 443 -14.38 -7.85 -1.05
CA GLU A 443 -14.55 -8.13 -2.49
C GLU A 443 -15.39 -7.09 -3.28
N SER A 444 -16.20 -6.28 -2.62
CA SER A 444 -17.21 -5.41 -3.24
C SER A 444 -17.31 -4.00 -2.67
N THR A 445 -16.76 -3.77 -1.49
CA THR A 445 -17.02 -2.58 -0.69
C THR A 445 -15.76 -2.11 0.00
N ILE A 446 -15.54 -0.81 -0.03
CA ILE A 446 -14.59 -0.10 0.83
C ILE A 446 -15.38 0.38 2.03
N PHE A 447 -14.80 0.26 3.21
CA PHE A 447 -15.36 0.65 4.49
C PHE A 447 -14.39 1.59 5.19
N VAL A 448 -14.94 2.62 5.83
CA VAL A 448 -14.26 3.38 6.87
C VAL A 448 -15.09 3.24 8.13
N PHE A 449 -14.46 2.76 9.20
CA PHE A 449 -15.05 2.58 10.51
C PHE A 449 -14.41 3.55 11.51
N ASP A 450 -15.22 4.12 12.38
CA ASP A 450 -14.74 4.83 13.57
C ASP A 450 -13.90 3.87 14.41
N GLY A 451 -12.68 4.30 14.77
CA GLY A 451 -11.75 3.46 15.53
C GLY A 451 -12.28 3.05 16.90
N ALA A 452 -12.98 3.95 17.60
CA ALA A 452 -13.31 3.75 19.01
C ALA A 452 -14.43 2.73 19.21
N ASP A 453 -15.41 2.70 18.29
CA ASP A 453 -16.60 1.85 18.45
C ASP A 453 -16.94 0.96 17.23
N GLY A 454 -16.23 1.11 16.12
CA GLY A 454 -16.46 0.33 14.89
C GLY A 454 -17.72 0.76 14.14
N SER A 455 -18.29 1.91 14.45
CA SER A 455 -19.42 2.46 13.70
C SER A 455 -19.01 2.79 12.27
N LEU A 456 -19.91 2.53 11.33
CA LEU A 456 -19.64 2.74 9.91
C LEU A 456 -19.73 4.23 9.56
N LEU A 457 -18.60 4.85 9.20
CA LEU A 457 -18.53 6.22 8.75
C LEU A 457 -18.81 6.34 7.25
N MET A 458 -18.29 5.39 6.46
CA MET A 458 -18.43 5.41 5.00
C MET A 458 -18.43 4.03 4.39
N THR A 459 -19.15 3.91 3.26
CA THR A 459 -18.87 2.89 2.26
C THR A 459 -18.67 3.49 0.87
N ALA A 460 -17.84 2.84 0.06
CA ALA A 460 -17.76 3.05 -1.38
C ALA A 460 -17.75 1.71 -2.11
N GLN A 461 -18.20 1.72 -3.37
CA GLN A 461 -18.20 0.51 -4.20
C GLN A 461 -16.80 0.23 -4.73
N ARG A 462 -16.40 -1.04 -4.72
CA ARG A 462 -15.26 -1.55 -5.47
C ARG A 462 -15.57 -2.93 -6.06
N SER A 463 -14.66 -3.47 -6.85
CA SER A 463 -14.73 -4.87 -7.29
C SER A 463 -13.35 -5.49 -7.15
N SER A 464 -13.26 -6.62 -6.47
CA SER A 464 -12.01 -7.38 -6.33
C SER A 464 -12.32 -8.84 -6.00
N ALA A 465 -11.59 -9.81 -6.57
CA ALA A 465 -11.53 -11.14 -5.94
C ALA A 465 -10.60 -11.15 -4.72
N THR A 466 -9.99 -10.01 -4.44
CA THR A 466 -8.98 -9.72 -3.44
C THR A 466 -7.67 -10.48 -3.66
N LEU A 467 -6.59 -9.79 -3.32
CA LEU A 467 -5.30 -10.35 -3.02
C LEU A 467 -4.84 -9.59 -1.78
N ILE A 468 -3.65 -9.00 -1.73
CA ILE A 468 -3.19 -8.24 -0.57
C ILE A 468 -3.32 -6.74 -0.75
N GLU A 469 -3.96 -6.24 -1.82
CA GLU A 469 -4.18 -4.80 -1.97
C GLU A 469 -5.02 -4.21 -0.81
N TYR A 470 -4.77 -2.94 -0.50
CA TYR A 470 -5.51 -2.18 0.50
C TYR A 470 -5.66 -0.71 0.07
N PRO A 471 -6.64 0.04 0.60
CA PRO A 471 -6.79 1.47 0.33
C PRO A 471 -5.64 2.29 0.93
N VAL A 472 -5.20 3.31 0.22
CA VAL A 472 -4.11 4.22 0.63
C VAL A 472 -4.71 5.56 1.03
N VAL A 473 -4.09 6.25 1.99
CA VAL A 473 -4.44 7.62 2.36
C VAL A 473 -3.23 8.52 2.16
N ALA A 474 -3.37 9.57 1.37
CA ALA A 474 -2.34 10.58 1.10
C ALA A 474 -3.04 11.87 0.65
N ASP A 475 -2.40 13.02 0.86
CA ASP A 475 -2.76 14.25 0.14
C ASP A 475 -2.26 14.06 -1.30
N VAL A 476 -3.17 13.89 -2.27
CA VAL A 476 -2.80 13.58 -3.66
C VAL A 476 -2.92 14.78 -4.59
N ASP A 477 -3.58 15.84 -4.16
CA ASP A 477 -3.77 17.03 -5.01
C ASP A 477 -3.10 18.30 -4.46
N ASN A 478 -2.36 18.16 -3.36
CA ASN A 478 -1.58 19.20 -2.71
C ASN A 478 -2.45 20.37 -2.20
N ASP A 479 -3.73 20.14 -1.91
CA ASP A 479 -4.62 21.16 -1.35
C ASP A 479 -4.52 21.25 0.19
N GLY A 480 -3.85 20.27 0.81
CA GLY A 480 -3.69 20.19 2.25
C GLY A 480 -4.78 19.45 2.99
N SER A 481 -5.66 18.73 2.30
CA SER A 481 -6.56 17.72 2.80
C SER A 481 -6.01 16.33 2.44
N ALA A 482 -6.39 15.31 3.20
CA ALA A 482 -6.11 13.94 2.81
C ALA A 482 -7.16 13.41 1.82
N GLU A 483 -6.76 12.45 0.99
CA GLU A 483 -7.65 11.67 0.13
C GLU A 483 -7.49 10.17 0.39
N LEU A 484 -8.56 9.41 0.12
CA LEU A 484 -8.56 7.96 0.15
C LEU A 484 -8.56 7.38 -1.27
N ILE A 485 -7.51 6.63 -1.59
CA ILE A 485 -7.28 5.99 -2.88
C ILE A 485 -7.55 4.50 -2.75
N SER A 486 -8.32 3.96 -3.69
CA SER A 486 -8.65 2.54 -3.73
C SER A 486 -8.55 1.99 -5.15
N ILE A 487 -8.22 0.71 -5.24
CA ILE A 487 -8.11 0.01 -6.52
C ILE A 487 -9.12 -1.14 -6.62
N SER A 488 -9.43 -1.51 -7.87
CA SER A 488 -10.32 -2.62 -8.21
C SER A 488 -9.66 -3.55 -9.23
N ASN A 489 -9.86 -4.86 -9.05
CA ASN A 489 -9.66 -5.87 -10.10
C ASN A 489 -10.97 -6.59 -10.41
N TYR A 490 -11.16 -6.90 -11.68
CA TYR A 490 -12.38 -7.57 -12.14
C TYR A 490 -12.16 -9.09 -12.27
N SER A 491 -11.30 -9.64 -11.41
CA SER A 491 -10.93 -11.06 -11.46
C SER A 491 -12.03 -12.00 -10.93
N ALA A 492 -12.93 -11.47 -10.09
CA ALA A 492 -14.20 -12.12 -9.72
C ALA A 492 -15.33 -11.86 -10.75
N GLY A 493 -15.03 -11.20 -11.87
CA GLY A 493 -16.01 -10.73 -12.86
C GLY A 493 -16.41 -9.27 -12.66
N GLY A 494 -17.20 -8.73 -13.60
CA GLY A 494 -17.59 -7.32 -13.63
C GLY A 494 -16.69 -6.46 -14.51
N SER A 495 -16.92 -5.15 -14.48
CA SER A 495 -16.08 -4.13 -15.11
C SER A 495 -16.34 -2.77 -14.46
N GLY A 496 -15.40 -1.82 -14.65
CA GLY A 496 -15.50 -0.48 -14.09
C GLY A 496 -14.12 0.18 -13.94
N PRO A 497 -14.04 1.28 -13.18
CA PRO A 497 -12.78 1.96 -12.89
C PRO A 497 -11.78 1.06 -12.16
N ALA A 498 -10.50 1.21 -12.47
CA ALA A 498 -9.43 0.53 -11.76
C ALA A 498 -8.97 1.31 -10.53
N VAL A 499 -9.10 2.64 -10.53
CA VAL A 499 -8.78 3.54 -9.41
C VAL A 499 -9.99 4.40 -9.08
N SER A 500 -10.27 4.59 -7.80
CA SER A 500 -11.22 5.59 -7.28
C SER A 500 -10.58 6.38 -6.14
N VAL A 501 -10.69 7.71 -6.21
CA VAL A 501 -10.20 8.64 -5.19
C VAL A 501 -11.37 9.39 -4.57
N LEU A 502 -11.35 9.46 -3.25
CA LEU A 502 -12.39 10.02 -2.39
C LEU A 502 -11.78 11.11 -1.51
N ARG A 503 -12.53 12.18 -1.30
CA ARG A 503 -12.15 13.32 -0.45
C ARG A 503 -13.30 13.77 0.45
N ASP A 504 -13.06 14.58 1.47
CA ASP A 504 -14.15 15.31 2.14
C ASP A 504 -14.74 16.38 1.19
N ALA A 505 -16.06 16.57 1.21
CA ALA A 505 -16.74 17.51 0.33
C ALA A 505 -16.32 18.99 0.52
N GLU A 506 -15.72 19.30 1.66
CA GLU A 506 -15.26 20.65 2.02
C GLU A 506 -13.75 20.69 2.32
N ASP A 507 -13.00 19.62 1.97
CA ASP A 507 -11.54 19.51 2.14
C ASP A 507 -11.11 19.73 3.60
N ARG A 508 -11.85 19.08 4.52
CA ARG A 508 -11.64 19.19 5.98
C ARG A 508 -10.95 17.99 6.59
N TRP A 509 -10.68 16.92 5.84
CA TRP A 509 -9.87 15.83 6.35
C TRP A 509 -8.47 16.40 6.64
N ILE A 510 -7.91 16.06 7.80
CA ILE A 510 -6.64 16.65 8.20
C ILE A 510 -5.57 16.34 7.16
N ARG A 511 -4.63 17.26 7.01
CA ARG A 511 -3.51 17.10 6.09
C ARG A 511 -2.74 15.80 6.42
N THR A 512 -2.12 15.22 5.41
CA THR A 512 -1.16 14.13 5.59
C THR A 512 -0.04 14.27 4.58
N ARG A 513 0.95 13.37 4.61
CA ARG A 513 2.04 13.41 3.63
C ARG A 513 1.54 13.08 2.25
N ARG A 514 2.19 13.66 1.25
CA ARG A 514 1.96 13.40 -0.18
C ARG A 514 2.67 12.15 -0.70
N ILE A 515 2.96 11.19 0.19
CA ILE A 515 3.74 10.01 -0.17
C ILE A 515 3.20 8.72 0.44
N TRP A 516 3.11 7.70 -0.41
CA TRP A 516 2.94 6.30 -0.03
C TRP A 516 3.81 5.45 -0.95
N ASN A 517 5.04 5.19 -0.53
CA ASN A 517 6.10 4.75 -1.44
C ASN A 517 6.19 3.23 -1.61
N GLN A 518 5.65 2.44 -0.67
CA GLN A 518 5.77 0.98 -0.70
C GLN A 518 4.59 0.27 -0.03
N TYR A 519 4.52 -1.04 -0.20
CA TYR A 519 3.45 -1.85 0.39
C TYR A 519 3.54 -2.02 1.91
N ALA A 520 4.74 -2.15 2.48
CA ALA A 520 4.99 -2.20 3.92
C ALA A 520 5.30 -0.78 4.43
N TYR A 521 4.40 0.17 4.13
CA TYR A 521 4.58 1.57 4.45
C TYR A 521 4.48 1.83 5.95
N HIS A 522 5.39 2.65 6.44
CA HIS A 522 5.32 3.37 7.70
C HIS A 522 6.08 4.69 7.53
N VAL A 523 5.70 5.72 8.26
CA VAL A 523 6.13 7.09 7.93
C VAL A 523 7.65 7.26 7.91
N THR A 524 8.38 6.54 8.78
CA THR A 524 9.84 6.74 8.89
C THR A 524 10.64 6.04 7.81
N ASN A 525 10.05 5.18 6.96
CA ASN A 525 10.79 4.44 5.93
C ASN A 525 11.14 5.28 4.68
N VAL A 526 10.55 6.45 4.52
CA VAL A 526 10.71 7.31 3.35
C VAL A 526 10.51 8.77 3.77
N ARG A 527 11.24 9.71 3.16
CA ARG A 527 11.01 11.16 3.27
C ARG A 527 9.91 11.59 2.31
N GLU A 528 9.29 12.75 2.53
CA GLU A 528 8.18 13.18 1.67
C GLU A 528 8.61 13.48 0.22
N ASP A 529 9.89 13.78 0.00
CA ASP A 529 10.51 13.96 -1.32
C ASP A 529 10.96 12.64 -1.98
N GLY A 530 10.62 11.48 -1.40
CA GLY A 530 10.96 10.16 -1.96
C GLY A 530 12.34 9.64 -1.59
N VAL A 531 13.15 10.41 -0.86
CA VAL A 531 14.46 9.95 -0.39
C VAL A 531 14.29 8.88 0.69
N ILE A 532 15.04 7.78 0.58
CA ILE A 532 15.12 6.76 1.64
C ILE A 532 16.08 7.27 2.73
N PRO A 533 15.64 7.36 4.01
CA PRO A 533 16.50 7.86 5.08
C PRO A 533 17.71 6.94 5.31
N ILE A 534 18.90 7.54 5.38
CA ILE A 534 20.13 6.85 5.78
C ILE A 534 20.01 6.32 7.21
N ALA A 535 19.40 7.08 8.12
CA ALA A 535 19.10 6.64 9.47
C ALA A 535 17.58 6.64 9.66
N MET A 536 16.95 5.49 9.43
CA MET A 536 15.52 5.33 9.65
C MET A 536 15.19 5.57 11.12
N LYS A 537 14.38 6.59 11.41
CA LYS A 537 13.91 6.85 12.77
C LYS A 537 13.09 5.65 13.28
N PRO A 538 13.19 5.27 14.57
CA PRO A 538 12.44 4.14 15.13
C PRO A 538 10.94 4.48 15.17
N SER A 539 10.17 4.02 14.17
CA SER A 539 8.74 4.32 14.03
C SER A 539 7.94 4.00 15.30
N HIS A 540 8.28 2.89 15.97
CA HIS A 540 7.65 2.41 17.20
C HIS A 540 7.78 3.37 18.40
N ASN A 541 8.76 4.28 18.38
CA ASN A 541 8.96 5.31 19.40
C ASN A 541 8.44 6.70 18.98
N LEU A 542 7.90 6.81 17.77
CA LEU A 542 7.34 8.04 17.20
C LEU A 542 5.82 7.92 17.09
N LEU A 543 5.31 7.74 15.87
CA LEU A 543 3.87 7.55 15.64
C LEU A 543 3.37 6.20 16.15
N ASN A 544 4.26 5.20 16.21
CA ASN A 544 3.93 3.84 16.61
C ASN A 544 2.80 3.21 15.76
N THR A 545 2.89 3.40 14.44
CA THR A 545 1.90 2.93 13.46
C THR A 545 2.52 2.11 12.34
N PHE A 546 1.67 1.34 11.64
CA PHE A 546 2.08 0.54 10.48
C PHE A 546 0.94 0.40 9.46
N ARG A 547 1.19 0.71 8.17
CA ARG A 547 0.18 0.90 7.09
C ARG A 547 -0.75 2.08 7.33
N THR A 548 -0.17 3.19 7.77
CA THR A 548 -0.89 4.43 8.06
C THR A 548 -0.01 5.57 7.59
N ASN A 549 -0.63 6.65 7.12
CA ASN A 549 0.10 7.88 6.84
C ASN A 549 0.24 8.72 8.13
N SER A 550 1.08 9.75 8.09
CA SER A 550 1.38 10.60 9.25
C SER A 550 0.12 11.13 9.89
N GLN A 551 0.04 11.01 11.19
CA GLN A 551 -0.92 11.75 11.97
C GLN A 551 -0.30 13.06 12.43
N ILE A 552 -1.07 14.12 12.30
CA ILE A 552 -0.68 15.47 12.71
C ILE A 552 -0.79 15.61 14.24
N GLU A 553 -1.32 14.62 14.96
CA GLU A 553 -1.48 14.65 16.41
C GLU A 553 -0.19 14.22 17.14
N GLY A 554 0.12 14.84 18.28
CA GLY A 554 1.20 14.37 19.18
C GLY A 554 2.63 14.79 18.81
N GLY A 555 2.82 15.46 17.67
CA GLY A 555 4.07 16.14 17.33
C GLY A 555 5.23 15.24 16.89
N ALA A 556 5.05 13.93 16.74
CA ALA A 556 6.14 13.02 16.40
C ALA A 556 6.79 13.29 15.03
N ASP A 557 5.99 13.77 14.05
CA ASP A 557 6.47 14.24 12.74
C ASP A 557 6.76 15.75 12.69
N CYS A 558 6.48 16.49 13.78
CA CYS A 558 6.57 17.95 13.83
C CYS A 558 7.48 18.50 14.94
N ASP A 559 8.13 17.67 15.76
CA ASP A 559 9.03 18.13 16.81
C ASP A 559 10.46 18.17 16.24
N PRO A 560 10.97 19.34 15.82
CA PRO A 560 12.35 19.43 15.39
C PRO A 560 13.24 19.03 16.58
N PRO A 561 14.22 18.14 16.40
CA PRO A 561 15.16 17.81 17.47
C PRO A 561 15.74 19.09 18.09
N GLU A 562 15.81 19.14 19.43
CA GLU A 562 16.48 20.26 20.12
C GLU A 562 17.86 20.49 19.46
N PRO A 563 18.19 21.71 19.02
CA PRO A 563 19.49 21.96 18.41
C PRO A 563 20.60 21.53 19.39
N PRO A 564 21.68 20.90 18.88
CA PRO A 564 22.74 20.39 19.75
C PRO A 564 23.27 21.51 20.64
N LYS A 565 23.26 21.26 21.96
CA LYS A 565 23.72 22.19 23.00
C LYS A 565 25.23 22.44 22.94
#